data_AF-A0A820ZCL6-F1
#
_entry.id   AF-A0A820ZCL6-F1
#
_cell.length_a   1.000
_cell.length_b   1.000
_cell.length_c   1.000
_cell.angle_alpha   90.00
_cell.angle_beta   90.00
_cell.angle_gamma   90.00
#
_symmetry.space_group_name_H-M   'P 1'
#
loop_
_entity.id
_entity.type
_entity.pdbx_description
1 polymer ?
#
loop_
_entity_poly.entity_id
_entity_poly.type
_entity_poly.pdbx_seq_one_letter_code
_entity_poly.pdbx_strand_id
1 'polypeptide(L)'
;MGSSHSISIPHISVNIYTSDGKTFAMSSRDFVDHIVLLRRVIAHPEMTQQGETLNYYIDDYCRRMAHRGIATKYKQRRLPWQIDWIWHVHRLHPIAYDNDCAKQLPNGIPVDKKYRRLRIKQRRKHRSVNLFESIRNSSTFVPSIDLAEAVVRQRDFLKKFKQHKLFSMDLRRLTRNLFEQMVQNYISFLKLAKNGELIVPTFDIDLIWHTHMRSPISYQNTSKALCGFLLDHNDSLEKDILADAYQKTAEQWKMTYKVDYGKDIDKDNLRTSGYVSACAIIIAPVATYSSSGGGCGGGGGSGGGGGCGDGGGGGDGGGGGDGGGCGGGGGCGGCGGCGG
;
A
#
# COMPACT_ATOMS: atom_id res chain seq x y z
N MET A 1 50.01 -4.69 6.76
CA MET A 1 48.76 -5.49 6.84
C MET A 1 47.61 -4.63 6.32
N GLY A 2 46.86 -5.06 5.32
CA GLY A 2 45.76 -4.26 4.75
C GLY A 2 44.47 -4.43 5.55
N SER A 3 43.94 -3.35 6.14
CA SER A 3 42.66 -3.39 6.85
C SER A 3 41.51 -3.60 5.86
N SER A 4 40.96 -4.82 5.85
CA SER A 4 39.85 -5.24 5.00
C SER A 4 38.52 -4.69 5.51
N HIS A 5 38.38 -3.36 5.42
CA HIS A 5 37.17 -2.61 5.75
C HIS A 5 35.94 -3.25 5.08
N SER A 6 35.17 -4.00 5.87
CA SER A 6 33.99 -4.67 5.37
C SER A 6 32.87 -3.64 5.21
N ILE A 7 32.88 -2.92 4.09
CA ILE A 7 31.90 -1.86 3.77
C ILE A 7 30.50 -2.48 3.80
N SER A 8 29.81 -2.30 4.92
CA SER A 8 28.50 -2.87 5.18
C SER A 8 27.43 -2.03 4.48
N ILE A 9 26.30 -2.64 4.11
CA ILE A 9 25.19 -1.90 3.51
C ILE A 9 24.66 -0.87 4.53
N PRO A 10 24.63 0.43 4.18
CA PRO A 10 24.17 1.50 5.04
C PRO A 10 22.81 1.20 5.65
N HIS A 11 22.63 1.51 6.94
CA HIS A 11 21.33 1.45 7.60
C HIS A 11 20.73 2.84 7.70
N ILE A 12 20.01 3.23 6.65
CA ILE A 12 19.18 4.42 6.65
C ILE A 12 17.77 3.95 7.02
N SER A 13 17.17 4.62 8.00
CA SER A 13 15.74 4.55 8.28
C SER A 13 15.15 5.90 7.89
N VAL A 14 14.06 5.88 7.13
CA VAL A 14 13.27 7.07 6.77
C VAL A 14 11.93 6.93 7.48
N ASN A 15 11.66 7.86 8.39
CA ASN A 15 10.44 7.87 9.17
C ASN A 15 9.34 8.61 8.39
N ILE A 16 8.14 8.05 8.40
CA ILE A 16 6.94 8.55 7.76
C ILE A 16 6.00 8.96 8.88
N TYR A 17 5.77 10.26 9.04
CA TYR A 17 4.90 10.82 10.04
C TYR A 17 3.53 11.12 9.42
N THR A 18 2.45 10.69 10.08
CA THR A 18 1.07 10.90 9.64
C THR A 18 0.30 11.82 10.59
N SER A 19 -0.77 12.43 10.11
CA SER A 19 -1.54 13.45 10.85
C SER A 19 -2.25 12.93 12.10
N ASP A 20 -2.43 11.61 12.20
CA ASP A 20 -2.93 10.89 13.37
C ASP A 20 -1.83 10.51 14.38
N GLY A 21 -0.64 11.10 14.25
CA GLY A 21 0.50 10.90 15.15
C GLY A 21 1.25 9.58 14.98
N LYS A 22 0.82 8.69 14.08
CA LYS A 22 1.54 7.44 13.82
C LYS A 22 2.87 7.72 13.12
N THR A 23 3.83 6.82 13.36
CA THR A 23 5.15 6.85 12.72
C THR A 23 5.44 5.48 12.11
N PHE A 24 5.61 5.44 10.79
CA PHE A 24 6.07 4.27 10.05
C PHE A 24 7.53 4.44 9.63
N ALA A 25 8.22 3.37 9.22
CA ALA A 25 9.64 3.45 8.89
C ALA A 25 10.02 2.55 7.71
N MET A 26 10.63 3.13 6.68
CA MET A 26 11.21 2.40 5.56
C MET A 26 12.73 2.30 5.71
N SER A 27 13.28 1.09 5.56
CA SER A 27 14.71 0.83 5.73
C SER A 27 15.41 0.62 4.38
N SER A 28 16.56 1.25 4.19
CA SER A 28 17.44 1.02 3.03
C SER A 28 17.83 -0.46 2.89
N ARG A 29 17.81 -1.23 3.99
CA ARG A 29 18.10 -2.66 3.97
C ARG A 29 16.96 -3.51 3.42
N ASP A 30 15.71 -3.06 3.47
CA ASP A 30 14.61 -3.75 2.75
C ASP A 30 14.65 -3.42 1.25
N PHE A 31 14.96 -2.17 0.92
CA PHE A 31 15.19 -1.71 -0.45
C PHE A 31 16.35 -2.45 -1.13
N VAL A 32 17.48 -2.61 -0.44
CA VAL A 32 18.63 -3.38 -0.95
C VAL A 32 18.33 -4.88 -1.03
N ASP A 33 17.56 -5.47 -0.10
CA ASP A 33 17.08 -6.86 -0.23
C ASP A 33 16.16 -7.05 -1.44
N HIS A 34 15.27 -6.08 -1.69
CA HIS A 34 14.38 -6.08 -2.85
C HIS A 34 15.18 -5.97 -4.16
N ILE A 35 16.11 -5.01 -4.28
CA ILE A 35 16.99 -4.89 -5.45
C ILE A 35 17.80 -6.17 -5.69
N VAL A 36 18.33 -6.81 -4.64
CA VAL A 36 19.06 -8.09 -4.77
C VAL A 36 18.16 -9.22 -5.26
N LEU A 37 16.87 -9.21 -4.92
CA LEU A 37 15.88 -10.14 -5.49
C LEU A 37 15.64 -9.84 -6.98
N LEU A 38 15.33 -8.59 -7.36
CA LEU A 38 15.08 -8.20 -8.76
C LEU A 38 16.27 -8.50 -9.68
N ARG A 39 17.50 -8.15 -9.26
CA ARG A 39 18.74 -8.48 -10.00
C ARG A 39 18.89 -9.98 -10.23
N ARG A 40 18.43 -10.80 -9.28
CA ARG A 40 18.48 -12.26 -9.38
C ARG A 40 17.42 -12.81 -10.34
N VAL A 41 16.19 -12.30 -10.27
CA VAL A 41 15.10 -12.67 -11.19
C VAL A 41 15.49 -12.35 -12.65
N ILE A 42 16.08 -11.17 -12.91
CA ILE A 42 16.57 -10.77 -14.24
C ILE A 42 17.65 -11.73 -14.80
N ALA A 43 18.40 -12.41 -13.92
CA ALA A 43 19.42 -13.38 -14.30
C ALA A 43 18.90 -14.83 -14.43
N HIS A 44 17.59 -15.05 -14.25
CA HIS A 44 16.93 -16.36 -14.26
C HIS A 44 15.56 -16.24 -14.97
N PRO A 45 15.52 -16.12 -16.32
CA PRO A 45 14.30 -15.89 -17.09
C PRO A 45 13.21 -16.95 -16.90
N GLU A 46 13.58 -18.16 -16.49
CA GLU A 46 12.67 -19.27 -16.16
C GLU A 46 11.74 -18.97 -14.97
N MET A 47 12.02 -17.93 -14.19
CA MET A 47 11.13 -17.41 -13.14
C MET A 47 10.29 -16.20 -13.59
N THR A 48 10.21 -15.93 -14.90
CA THR A 48 9.48 -14.80 -15.50
C THR A 48 8.63 -15.18 -16.72
N GLN A 49 8.43 -16.48 -16.94
CA GLN A 49 7.72 -17.05 -18.09
C GLN A 49 6.91 -18.26 -17.60
N GLN A 50 5.76 -18.52 -18.22
CA GLN A 50 4.98 -19.72 -17.92
C GLN A 50 5.75 -20.99 -18.30
N GLY A 51 5.57 -22.05 -17.51
CA GLY A 51 6.24 -23.33 -17.69
C GLY A 51 6.41 -24.09 -16.38
N GLU A 52 6.82 -25.34 -16.47
CA GLU A 52 6.90 -26.29 -15.35
C GLU A 52 7.70 -25.76 -14.15
N THR A 53 8.84 -25.09 -14.41
CA THR A 53 9.68 -24.47 -13.37
C THR A 53 8.93 -23.43 -12.55
N LEU A 54 8.16 -22.56 -13.20
CA LEU A 54 7.38 -21.53 -12.52
C LEU A 54 6.24 -22.17 -11.72
N ASN A 55 5.51 -23.09 -12.35
CA ASN A 55 4.37 -23.78 -11.74
C ASN A 55 4.79 -24.59 -10.49
N TYR A 56 5.93 -25.27 -10.54
CA TYR A 56 6.54 -25.98 -9.40
C TYR A 56 6.82 -25.05 -8.21
N TYR A 57 7.36 -23.86 -8.46
CA TYR A 57 7.63 -22.89 -7.38
C TYR A 57 6.38 -22.15 -6.89
N ILE A 58 5.32 -22.07 -7.70
CA ILE A 58 3.99 -21.62 -7.26
C ILE A 58 3.37 -22.65 -6.30
N ASP A 59 3.36 -23.95 -6.65
CA ASP A 59 2.88 -25.01 -5.76
C ASP A 59 3.69 -25.12 -4.46
N ASP A 60 5.04 -25.11 -4.52
CA ASP A 60 5.87 -25.08 -3.31
C ASP A 60 5.67 -23.79 -2.48
N TYR A 61 5.27 -22.67 -3.09
CA TYR A 61 4.85 -21.48 -2.34
C TYR A 61 3.49 -21.70 -1.64
N CYS A 62 2.49 -22.25 -2.34
CA CYS A 62 1.17 -22.53 -1.82
C CYS A 62 1.20 -23.54 -0.65
N ARG A 63 1.90 -24.67 -0.81
CA ARG A 63 2.12 -25.65 0.28
C ARG A 63 2.87 -25.03 1.47
N ARG A 64 3.82 -24.11 1.22
CA ARG A 64 4.50 -23.37 2.29
C ARG A 64 3.63 -22.30 2.96
N MET A 65 2.63 -21.73 2.32
CA MET A 65 1.68 -20.83 2.99
C MET A 65 0.81 -21.63 3.97
N ALA A 66 0.15 -22.70 3.50
CA ALA A 66 -0.71 -23.56 4.32
C ALA A 66 -0.02 -24.10 5.58
N HIS A 67 1.17 -24.70 5.46
CA HIS A 67 1.92 -25.27 6.59
C HIS A 67 2.74 -24.23 7.39
N ARG A 68 2.35 -22.94 7.31
CA ARG A 68 3.02 -21.79 7.96
C ARG A 68 4.54 -21.76 7.73
N GLY A 69 4.97 -22.25 6.56
CA GLY A 69 6.34 -22.39 6.09
C GLY A 69 7.09 -21.06 5.86
N ILE A 70 6.37 -19.94 5.83
CA ILE A 70 6.89 -18.59 5.60
C ILE A 70 6.75 -17.69 6.85
N ALA A 71 5.98 -18.12 7.86
CA ALA A 71 5.51 -17.26 8.96
C ALA A 71 6.60 -16.66 9.88
N THR A 72 7.79 -17.27 10.00
CA THR A 72 8.84 -16.82 10.94
C THR A 72 10.15 -16.46 10.24
N LYS A 73 10.89 -15.50 10.83
CA LYS A 73 12.21 -15.07 10.36
C LYS A 73 13.21 -16.22 10.20
N TYR A 74 13.14 -17.25 11.06
CA TYR A 74 13.94 -18.46 10.94
C TYR A 74 13.58 -19.26 9.67
N LYS A 75 12.28 -19.47 9.40
CA LYS A 75 11.83 -20.19 8.21
C LYS A 75 12.14 -19.39 6.93
N GLN A 76 11.86 -18.08 6.92
CA GLN A 76 12.17 -17.18 5.80
C GLN A 76 13.65 -17.19 5.39
N ARG A 77 14.58 -17.32 6.36
CA ARG A 77 16.02 -17.49 6.11
C ARG A 77 16.34 -18.75 5.28
N ARG A 78 15.54 -19.81 5.40
CA ARG A 78 15.73 -21.10 4.74
C ARG A 78 14.99 -21.24 3.40
N LEU A 79 14.15 -20.29 3.03
CA LEU A 79 13.40 -20.35 1.76
C LEU A 79 14.35 -20.33 0.55
N PRO A 80 14.02 -21.04 -0.56
CA PRO A 80 14.54 -20.74 -1.88
C PRO A 80 14.28 -19.28 -2.26
N TRP A 81 15.09 -18.73 -3.16
CA TRP A 81 14.90 -17.35 -3.61
C TRP A 81 13.71 -17.22 -4.56
N GLN A 82 13.36 -18.29 -5.27
CA GLN A 82 12.17 -18.40 -6.11
C GLN A 82 10.89 -18.24 -5.30
N ILE A 83 10.80 -18.88 -4.12
CA ILE A 83 9.66 -18.69 -3.20
C ILE A 83 9.61 -17.26 -2.65
N ASP A 84 10.76 -16.61 -2.45
CA ASP A 84 10.86 -15.19 -2.09
C ASP A 84 10.33 -14.27 -3.21
N TRP A 85 10.44 -14.70 -4.48
CA TRP A 85 9.91 -14.03 -5.67
C TRP A 85 8.41 -14.25 -5.84
N ILE A 86 7.91 -15.49 -5.84
CA ILE A 86 6.45 -15.76 -5.94
C ILE A 86 5.69 -15.06 -4.81
N TRP A 87 6.18 -15.17 -3.58
CA TRP A 87 5.61 -14.47 -2.43
C TRP A 87 5.72 -12.94 -2.54
N HIS A 88 6.72 -12.40 -3.25
CA HIS A 88 6.81 -10.96 -3.51
C HIS A 88 5.74 -10.52 -4.52
N VAL A 89 5.57 -11.24 -5.64
CA VAL A 89 4.54 -10.94 -6.65
C VAL A 89 3.13 -11.06 -6.06
N HIS A 90 2.85 -12.05 -5.21
CA HIS A 90 1.56 -12.13 -4.53
C HIS A 90 1.29 -10.88 -3.65
N ARG A 91 2.31 -10.35 -2.96
CA ARG A 91 2.18 -9.11 -2.18
C ARG A 91 2.11 -7.83 -3.03
N LEU A 92 2.41 -7.88 -4.33
CA LEU A 92 2.09 -6.77 -5.25
C LEU A 92 0.58 -6.69 -5.54
N HIS A 93 -0.24 -7.61 -5.02
CA HIS A 93 -1.69 -7.52 -5.08
C HIS A 93 -2.20 -7.40 -3.64
N PRO A 94 -1.95 -6.26 -2.95
CA PRO A 94 -2.10 -6.17 -1.50
C PRO A 94 -3.54 -6.41 -1.02
N ILE A 95 -4.59 -6.05 -1.78
CA ILE A 95 -5.97 -6.38 -1.42
C ILE A 95 -6.22 -7.90 -1.50
N ALA A 96 -5.74 -8.58 -2.57
CA ALA A 96 -5.87 -10.03 -2.70
C ALA A 96 -5.08 -10.77 -1.60
N TYR A 97 -3.83 -10.35 -1.35
CA TYR A 97 -2.96 -10.93 -0.35
C TYR A 97 -3.52 -10.82 1.08
N ASP A 98 -4.13 -9.67 1.42
CA ASP A 98 -4.79 -9.44 2.71
C ASP A 98 -6.00 -10.36 2.86
N ASN A 99 -6.86 -10.43 1.83
CA ASN A 99 -8.03 -11.31 1.79
C ASN A 99 -7.68 -12.81 1.89
N ASP A 100 -6.67 -13.27 1.16
CA ASP A 100 -6.27 -14.68 1.17
C ASP A 100 -5.65 -15.07 2.52
N CYS A 101 -4.86 -14.17 3.11
CA CYS A 101 -4.33 -14.36 4.46
C CYS A 101 -5.46 -14.38 5.51
N ALA A 102 -6.45 -13.48 5.39
CA ALA A 102 -7.61 -13.43 6.27
C ALA A 102 -8.46 -14.71 6.21
N LYS A 103 -8.70 -15.24 5.00
CA LYS A 103 -9.54 -16.43 4.76
C LYS A 103 -8.85 -17.75 5.11
N GLN A 104 -7.54 -17.86 4.93
CA GLN A 104 -6.84 -19.16 4.87
C GLN A 104 -5.73 -19.36 5.92
N LEU A 105 -5.25 -18.30 6.59
CA LEU A 105 -4.29 -18.45 7.68
C LEU A 105 -5.04 -18.49 9.03
N PRO A 106 -4.76 -19.44 9.94
CA PRO A 106 -5.50 -19.60 11.20
C PRO A 106 -5.38 -18.46 12.24
N ASN A 107 -4.80 -17.33 11.86
CA ASN A 107 -4.74 -16.09 12.63
C ASN A 107 -5.18 -14.86 11.82
N GLY A 108 -5.62 -15.04 10.57
CA GLY A 108 -6.09 -13.99 9.65
C GLY A 108 -5.07 -12.91 9.24
N ILE A 109 -3.83 -12.97 9.72
CA ILE A 109 -2.87 -11.86 9.61
C ILE A 109 -1.90 -12.06 8.43
N PRO A 110 -1.72 -11.06 7.54
CA PRO A 110 -0.72 -11.05 6.47
C PRO A 110 0.71 -11.33 6.95
N VAL A 111 1.50 -12.07 6.17
CA VAL A 111 2.88 -12.40 6.54
C VAL A 111 3.86 -11.35 6.05
N ASP A 112 4.56 -10.67 6.98
CA ASP A 112 5.64 -9.73 6.64
C ASP A 112 6.98 -10.40 6.25
N LYS A 113 7.75 -9.68 5.42
CA LYS A 113 9.18 -9.92 5.19
C LYS A 113 10.02 -9.56 6.43
N LYS A 114 10.36 -10.57 7.24
CA LYS A 114 11.15 -10.43 8.48
C LYS A 114 12.64 -10.78 8.31
N TYR A 115 13.05 -11.33 7.15
CA TYR A 115 14.43 -11.71 6.84
C TYR A 115 14.98 -11.08 5.54
N ARG A 116 16.09 -10.33 5.66
CA ARG A 116 16.79 -9.61 4.57
C ARG A 116 18.06 -10.35 4.11
N ARG A 117 18.22 -10.61 2.82
CA ARG A 117 19.33 -11.30 2.13
C ARG A 117 20.40 -10.33 1.63
N LEU A 118 20.94 -9.51 2.54
CA LEU A 118 21.90 -8.43 2.29
C LEU A 118 23.29 -8.86 1.75
N ARG A 119 23.48 -10.11 1.32
CA ARG A 119 24.75 -10.60 0.74
C ARG A 119 24.45 -11.60 -0.37
N ILE A 120 24.94 -11.30 -1.58
CA ILE A 120 25.07 -12.28 -2.65
C ILE A 120 26.23 -13.23 -2.27
N LYS A 121 25.93 -14.26 -1.47
CA LYS A 121 26.87 -15.37 -1.30
C LYS A 121 26.87 -16.20 -2.58
N GLN A 122 28.07 -16.59 -3.05
CA GLN A 122 28.24 -17.51 -4.17
C GLN A 122 27.45 -18.82 -3.94
N ARG A 123 27.14 -19.51 -5.05
CA ARG A 123 26.31 -20.72 -5.10
C ARG A 123 26.81 -21.77 -4.09
N ARG A 124 26.13 -21.90 -2.94
CA ARG A 124 26.04 -23.23 -2.32
C ARG A 124 25.30 -24.11 -3.30
N LYS A 125 25.90 -25.22 -3.75
CA LYS A 125 25.18 -26.26 -4.48
C LYS A 125 23.93 -26.59 -3.66
N HIS A 126 22.75 -26.38 -4.23
CA HIS A 126 21.53 -26.84 -3.61
C HIS A 126 21.60 -28.36 -3.70
N ARG A 127 21.83 -29.06 -2.58
CA ARG A 127 21.42 -30.47 -2.54
C ARG A 127 19.92 -30.47 -2.80
N SER A 128 19.47 -31.31 -3.71
CA SER A 128 18.09 -31.78 -3.73
C SER A 128 17.87 -32.50 -2.40
N VAL A 129 17.47 -31.75 -1.38
CA VAL A 129 16.83 -32.35 -0.22
C VAL A 129 15.48 -32.79 -0.74
N ASN A 130 15.36 -34.06 -1.09
CA ASN A 130 14.10 -34.70 -1.42
C ASN A 130 13.25 -34.75 -0.15
N LEU A 131 12.71 -33.60 0.25
CA LEU A 131 11.62 -33.50 1.21
C LEU A 131 10.30 -33.86 0.50
N PHE A 132 10.33 -34.99 -0.19
CA PHE A 132 9.21 -35.64 -0.87
C PHE A 132 8.59 -36.72 0.02
N GLU A 133 8.82 -36.60 1.33
CA GLU A 133 8.32 -37.51 2.35
C GLU A 133 6.95 -37.05 2.83
N SER A 134 5.92 -37.61 2.18
CA SER A 134 4.56 -37.77 2.69
C SER A 134 3.91 -36.56 3.39
N ILE A 135 3.57 -35.52 2.63
CA ILE A 135 2.37 -34.72 2.93
C ILE A 135 1.33 -34.98 1.83
N ARG A 136 0.60 -36.08 1.95
CA ARG A 136 -0.60 -36.39 1.15
C ARG A 136 -1.88 -35.81 1.78
N ASN A 137 -1.77 -34.66 2.44
CA ASN A 137 -2.90 -33.95 3.05
C ASN A 137 -3.37 -32.78 2.18
N SER A 138 -4.69 -32.71 1.96
CA SER A 138 -5.33 -31.99 0.86
C SER A 138 -5.35 -30.44 0.95
N SER A 139 -4.82 -29.84 2.01
CA SER A 139 -4.97 -28.40 2.27
C SER A 139 -3.80 -27.57 1.70
N THR A 140 -3.90 -27.25 0.40
CA THR A 140 -3.12 -26.16 -0.21
C THR A 140 -3.73 -24.80 0.13
N PHE A 141 -2.90 -23.77 0.22
CA PHE A 141 -3.33 -22.38 0.20
C PHE A 141 -3.57 -21.99 -1.25
N VAL A 142 -4.74 -21.43 -1.57
CA VAL A 142 -5.16 -21.10 -2.94
C VAL A 142 -5.20 -19.58 -3.08
N PRO A 143 -4.25 -18.95 -3.81
CA PRO A 143 -4.32 -17.53 -4.11
C PRO A 143 -5.58 -17.17 -4.90
N SER A 144 -6.18 -16.01 -4.64
CA SER A 144 -7.32 -15.48 -5.40
C SER A 144 -6.92 -14.83 -6.73
N ILE A 145 -5.62 -14.80 -7.05
CA ILE A 145 -5.05 -14.30 -8.31
C ILE A 145 -4.29 -15.40 -9.04
N ASP A 146 -4.23 -15.32 -10.37
CA ASP A 146 -3.29 -16.12 -11.15
C ASP A 146 -1.85 -15.61 -10.91
N LEU A 147 -1.07 -16.39 -10.16
CA LEU A 147 0.33 -16.08 -9.86
C LEU A 147 1.28 -16.30 -11.04
N ALA A 148 0.92 -17.10 -12.04
CA ALA A 148 1.73 -17.30 -13.24
C ALA A 148 1.61 -16.08 -14.16
N GLU A 149 0.38 -15.61 -14.40
CA GLU A 149 0.13 -14.37 -15.15
C GLU A 149 0.67 -13.14 -14.41
N ALA A 150 0.49 -13.04 -13.09
CA ALA A 150 1.08 -11.96 -12.30
C ALA A 150 2.62 -11.93 -12.43
N VAL A 151 3.30 -13.08 -12.43
CA VAL A 151 4.75 -13.17 -12.67
C VAL A 151 5.12 -12.74 -14.10
N VAL A 152 4.26 -12.99 -15.10
CA VAL A 152 4.47 -12.56 -16.49
C VAL A 152 4.26 -11.06 -16.66
N ARG A 153 3.27 -10.42 -16.02
CA ARG A 153 3.04 -8.97 -16.12
C ARG A 153 4.22 -8.16 -15.58
N GLN A 154 4.88 -8.65 -14.53
CA GLN A 154 6.10 -8.05 -13.97
C GLN A 154 7.31 -8.03 -14.92
N ARG A 155 7.28 -8.69 -16.08
CA ARG A 155 8.38 -8.66 -17.07
C ARG A 155 8.72 -7.24 -17.55
N ASP A 156 7.74 -6.38 -17.78
CA ASP A 156 8.00 -5.01 -18.27
C ASP A 156 8.59 -4.10 -17.18
N PHE A 157 8.21 -4.30 -15.91
CA PHE A 157 8.90 -3.68 -14.77
C PHE A 157 10.36 -4.14 -14.67
N LEU A 158 10.63 -5.44 -14.83
CA LEU A 158 11.99 -6.00 -14.79
C LEU A 158 12.86 -5.51 -15.96
N LYS A 159 12.29 -5.29 -17.16
CA LYS A 159 12.98 -4.65 -18.30
C LYS A 159 13.39 -3.21 -17.96
N LYS A 160 12.45 -2.39 -17.46
CA LYS A 160 12.71 -1.02 -17.00
C LYS A 160 13.79 -1.00 -15.91
N PHE A 161 13.71 -1.92 -14.93
CA PHE A 161 14.71 -2.01 -13.87
C PHE A 161 16.11 -2.34 -14.41
N LYS A 162 16.23 -3.29 -15.36
CA LYS A 162 17.53 -3.66 -15.98
C LYS A 162 18.24 -2.46 -16.63
N GLN A 163 17.49 -1.48 -17.12
CA GLN A 163 18.01 -0.25 -17.72
C GLN A 163 18.31 0.85 -16.68
N HIS A 164 17.78 0.75 -15.45
CA HIS A 164 17.90 1.80 -14.45
C HIS A 164 19.25 1.78 -13.70
N LYS A 165 19.73 2.97 -13.30
CA LYS A 165 21.00 3.19 -12.56
C LYS A 165 21.18 2.27 -11.34
N LEU A 166 20.07 1.90 -10.68
CA LEU A 166 20.05 1.03 -9.50
C LEU A 166 20.27 -0.46 -9.80
N PHE A 167 20.28 -0.90 -11.05
CA PHE A 167 20.59 -2.29 -11.43
C PHE A 167 22.10 -2.58 -11.43
N SER A 168 22.93 -1.63 -11.87
CA SER A 168 24.39 -1.75 -11.90
C SER A 168 25.08 -1.18 -10.66
N MET A 169 24.47 -0.21 -9.96
CA MET A 169 25.05 0.47 -8.78
C MET A 169 25.60 -0.50 -7.72
N ASP A 170 26.75 -0.15 -7.13
CA ASP A 170 27.19 -0.74 -5.86
C ASP A 170 26.32 -0.21 -4.72
N LEU A 171 25.43 -1.05 -4.19
CA LEU A 171 24.46 -0.69 -3.16
C LEU A 171 25.08 -0.35 -1.80
N ARG A 172 26.39 -0.60 -1.63
CA ARG A 172 27.16 -0.08 -0.49
C ARG A 172 27.34 1.45 -0.55
N ARG A 173 27.23 2.03 -1.75
CA ARG A 173 27.30 3.48 -2.03
C ARG A 173 25.93 4.17 -2.05
N LEU A 174 24.84 3.47 -1.68
CA LEU A 174 23.51 4.06 -1.56
C LEU A 174 23.52 5.18 -0.50
N THR A 175 23.36 6.42 -0.93
CA THR A 175 23.41 7.60 -0.04
C THR A 175 22.09 7.78 0.72
N ARG A 176 22.17 8.44 1.88
CA ARG A 176 20.99 8.85 2.66
C ARG A 176 20.05 9.71 1.81
N ASN A 177 20.58 10.74 1.16
CA ASN A 177 19.80 11.72 0.41
C ASN A 177 19.01 11.06 -0.73
N LEU A 178 19.63 10.15 -1.50
CA LEU A 178 18.93 9.44 -2.58
C LEU A 178 17.80 8.57 -2.04
N PHE A 179 18.03 7.79 -0.98
CA PHE A 179 17.00 6.91 -0.42
C PHE A 179 15.85 7.71 0.23
N GLU A 180 16.17 8.79 0.95
CA GLU A 180 15.17 9.70 1.51
C GLU A 180 14.35 10.39 0.43
N GLN A 181 14.96 10.82 -0.67
CA GLN A 181 14.24 11.48 -1.76
C GLN A 181 13.30 10.52 -2.49
N MET A 182 13.76 9.29 -2.79
CA MET A 182 12.89 8.26 -3.38
C MET A 182 11.71 7.91 -2.46
N VAL A 183 11.93 7.81 -1.14
CA VAL A 183 10.84 7.62 -0.17
C VAL A 183 9.92 8.84 -0.11
N GLN A 184 10.46 10.07 -0.10
CA GLN A 184 9.63 11.28 -0.08
C GLN A 184 8.73 11.38 -1.32
N ASN A 185 9.29 11.15 -2.51
CA ASN A 185 8.54 11.15 -3.77
C ASN A 185 7.42 10.08 -3.74
N TYR A 186 7.67 8.91 -3.14
CA TYR A 186 6.65 7.86 -2.95
C TYR A 186 5.56 8.24 -1.93
N ILE A 187 5.91 8.86 -0.81
CA ILE A 187 4.93 9.31 0.21
C ILE A 187 4.08 10.48 -0.33
N SER A 188 4.66 11.35 -1.15
CA SER A 188 3.90 12.36 -1.90
C SER A 188 2.93 11.71 -2.90
N PHE A 189 3.35 10.70 -3.65
CA PHE A 189 2.46 9.95 -4.55
C PHE A 189 1.30 9.26 -3.80
N LEU A 190 1.55 8.64 -2.65
CA LEU A 190 0.46 8.10 -1.82
C LEU A 190 -0.54 9.16 -1.32
N LYS A 191 -0.13 10.42 -1.19
CA LYS A 191 -1.04 11.53 -0.82
C LYS A 191 -1.87 12.05 -2.00
N LEU A 192 -1.51 11.73 -3.24
CA LEU A 192 -2.37 11.94 -4.41
C LEU A 192 -3.44 10.84 -4.54
N ALA A 193 -3.26 9.70 -3.85
CA ALA A 193 -4.23 8.61 -3.85
C ALA A 193 -5.50 9.04 -3.12
N LYS A 194 -6.46 9.60 -3.84
CA LYS A 194 -7.86 9.56 -3.42
C LYS A 194 -8.30 8.09 -3.41
N ASN A 195 -9.33 7.73 -2.64
CA ASN A 195 -10.08 6.48 -2.86
C ASN A 195 -10.86 6.69 -4.16
N GLY A 196 -10.14 6.79 -5.29
CA GLY A 196 -10.53 7.76 -6.31
C GLY A 196 -10.13 7.43 -7.73
N GLU A 197 -8.92 7.84 -8.07
CA GLU A 197 -8.47 8.07 -9.44
C GLU A 197 -7.30 7.13 -9.73
N LEU A 198 -7.18 6.67 -10.98
CA LEU A 198 -6.03 5.85 -11.37
C LEU A 198 -4.78 6.74 -11.37
N ILE A 199 -3.96 6.59 -10.33
CA ILE A 199 -2.64 7.23 -10.24
C ILE A 199 -1.55 6.26 -10.71
N VAL A 200 -0.68 6.73 -11.61
CA VAL A 200 0.34 5.89 -12.25
C VAL A 200 1.73 6.33 -11.77
N PRO A 201 2.48 5.47 -11.06
CA PRO A 201 3.75 5.86 -10.46
C PRO A 201 4.86 6.04 -11.50
N THR A 202 5.80 6.97 -11.24
CA THR A 202 7.11 6.92 -11.91
C THR A 202 7.88 5.67 -11.47
N PHE A 203 8.85 5.23 -12.27
CA PHE A 203 9.60 4.00 -11.98
C PHE A 203 10.31 4.01 -10.61
N ASP A 204 10.89 5.14 -10.18
CA ASP A 204 11.56 5.24 -8.88
C ASP A 204 10.56 5.24 -7.70
N ILE A 205 9.32 5.70 -7.92
CA ILE A 205 8.21 5.62 -6.95
C ILE A 205 7.70 4.18 -6.84
N ASP A 206 7.47 3.53 -7.98
CA ASP A 206 7.00 2.14 -8.09
C ASP A 206 7.98 1.16 -7.42
N LEU A 207 9.29 1.33 -7.65
CA LEU A 207 10.34 0.54 -7.01
C LEU A 207 10.36 0.68 -5.46
N ILE A 208 10.00 1.83 -4.91
CA ILE A 208 9.81 2.03 -3.46
C ILE A 208 8.49 1.41 -2.99
N TRP A 209 7.41 1.53 -3.76
CA TRP A 209 6.10 0.95 -3.46
C TRP A 209 6.17 -0.58 -3.38
N HIS A 210 6.74 -1.23 -4.40
CA HIS A 210 7.10 -2.66 -4.41
C HIS A 210 7.94 -3.06 -3.18
N THR A 211 8.81 -2.17 -2.70
CA THR A 211 9.62 -2.41 -1.49
C THR A 211 8.75 -2.39 -0.23
N HIS A 212 7.82 -1.44 -0.10
CA HIS A 212 6.94 -1.33 1.07
C HIS A 212 5.96 -2.51 1.14
N MET A 213 5.36 -2.90 0.02
CA MET A 213 4.39 -4.02 -0.04
C MET A 213 4.96 -5.36 0.43
N ARG A 214 6.29 -5.53 0.52
CA ARG A 214 6.93 -6.71 1.12
C ARG A 214 6.70 -6.81 2.65
N SER A 215 6.31 -5.71 3.29
CA SER A 215 5.86 -5.62 4.68
C SER A 215 4.37 -5.20 4.73
N PRO A 216 3.43 -6.06 4.31
CA PRO A 216 2.02 -5.76 4.15
C PRO A 216 1.36 -5.13 5.39
N ILE A 217 1.75 -5.48 6.62
CA ILE A 217 1.18 -4.86 7.82
C ILE A 217 1.61 -3.38 7.94
N SER A 218 2.87 -3.08 7.63
CA SER A 218 3.36 -1.69 7.59
C SER A 218 2.69 -0.91 6.45
N TYR A 219 2.60 -1.54 5.27
CA TYR A 219 2.02 -0.92 4.09
C TYR A 219 0.53 -0.60 4.29
N GLN A 220 -0.27 -1.55 4.77
CA GLN A 220 -1.70 -1.37 5.00
C GLN A 220 -1.98 -0.25 6.01
N ASN A 221 -1.22 -0.20 7.12
CA ASN A 221 -1.38 0.87 8.10
C ASN A 221 -0.90 2.23 7.57
N THR A 222 0.18 2.27 6.78
CA THR A 222 0.68 3.52 6.17
C THR A 222 -0.31 4.07 5.14
N SER A 223 -0.87 3.22 4.26
CA SER A 223 -1.88 3.64 3.27
C SER A 223 -3.14 4.15 3.98
N LYS A 224 -3.69 3.39 4.94
CA LYS A 224 -4.86 3.83 5.73
C LYS A 224 -4.62 5.16 6.46
N ALA A 225 -3.39 5.49 6.85
CA ALA A 225 -3.03 6.74 7.52
C ALA A 225 -2.61 7.90 6.57
N LEU A 226 -2.42 7.65 5.27
CA LEU A 226 -2.05 8.68 4.27
C LEU A 226 -3.18 9.00 3.29
N CYS A 227 -3.92 7.97 2.84
CA CYS A 227 -5.00 8.09 1.87
C CYS A 227 -6.37 7.59 2.38
N GLY A 228 -6.42 6.94 3.55
CA GLY A 228 -7.65 6.47 4.20
C GLY A 228 -8.04 5.02 3.93
N PHE A 229 -7.39 4.35 2.96
CA PHE A 229 -7.73 3.00 2.52
C PHE A 229 -6.48 2.16 2.24
N LEU A 230 -6.65 0.86 1.94
CA LEU A 230 -5.59 0.05 1.37
C LEU A 230 -5.54 0.31 -0.14
N LEU A 231 -4.59 1.14 -0.58
CA LEU A 231 -4.32 1.31 -2.00
C LEU A 231 -3.84 -0.02 -2.60
N ASP A 232 -4.33 -0.35 -3.80
CA ASP A 232 -3.97 -1.57 -4.52
C ASP A 232 -3.00 -1.28 -5.66
N HIS A 233 -2.22 -2.28 -6.07
CA HIS A 233 -1.24 -2.15 -7.16
C HIS A 233 -1.70 -3.04 -8.33
N ASN A 234 -2.62 -2.49 -9.13
CA ASN A 234 -3.20 -3.21 -10.26
C ASN A 234 -2.26 -3.14 -11.48
N ASP A 235 -1.52 -4.22 -11.73
CA ASP A 235 -0.58 -4.36 -12.85
C ASP A 235 -1.20 -4.94 -14.14
N SER A 236 -2.54 -5.08 -14.19
CA SER A 236 -3.27 -5.69 -15.33
C SER A 236 -3.87 -4.70 -16.35
N LEU A 237 -3.65 -3.40 -16.16
CA LEU A 237 -4.28 -2.33 -16.96
C LEU A 237 -3.62 -2.14 -18.34
N GLU A 238 -4.44 -1.74 -19.32
CA GLU A 238 -4.00 -1.50 -20.71
C GLU A 238 -3.12 -0.25 -20.84
N LYS A 239 -2.22 -0.26 -21.85
CA LYS A 239 -1.15 0.74 -21.98
C LYS A 239 -1.66 2.15 -22.25
N ASP A 240 -2.76 2.29 -22.98
CA ASP A 240 -3.30 3.59 -23.36
C ASP A 240 -4.06 4.23 -22.19
N ILE A 241 -4.81 3.42 -21.43
CA ILE A 241 -5.41 3.81 -20.14
C ILE A 241 -4.33 4.32 -19.16
N LEU A 242 -3.19 3.63 -19.10
CA LEU A 242 -2.05 4.02 -18.27
C LEU A 242 -1.37 5.32 -18.75
N ALA A 243 -1.43 5.67 -20.03
CA ALA A 243 -0.87 6.93 -20.55
C ALA A 243 -1.68 8.15 -20.11
N ASP A 244 -3.00 8.12 -20.32
CA ASP A 244 -3.92 9.17 -19.87
C ASP A 244 -3.90 9.36 -18.35
N ALA A 245 -3.85 8.24 -17.62
CA ALA A 245 -3.78 8.26 -16.16
C ALA A 245 -2.43 8.78 -15.63
N TYR A 246 -1.32 8.50 -16.32
CA TYR A 246 -0.02 9.09 -16.00
C TYR A 246 -0.03 10.61 -16.20
N GLN A 247 -0.63 11.11 -17.29
CA GLN A 247 -0.77 12.55 -17.52
C GLN A 247 -1.60 13.23 -16.42
N LYS A 248 -2.74 12.65 -16.04
CA LYS A 248 -3.57 13.13 -14.91
C LYS A 248 -2.81 13.10 -13.58
N THR A 249 -2.02 12.05 -13.33
CA THR A 249 -1.14 11.96 -12.15
C THR A 249 -0.10 13.09 -12.16
N ALA A 250 0.49 13.39 -13.32
CA ALA A 250 1.50 14.43 -13.46
C ALA A 250 0.94 15.84 -13.25
N GLU A 251 -0.27 16.09 -13.75
CA GLU A 251 -1.02 17.33 -13.54
C GLU A 251 -1.37 17.53 -12.07
N GLN A 252 -1.91 16.52 -11.39
CA GLN A 252 -2.18 16.57 -9.95
C GLN A 252 -0.91 16.83 -9.15
N TRP A 253 0.18 16.09 -9.43
CA TRP A 253 1.47 16.31 -8.78
C TRP A 253 1.98 17.75 -8.97
N LYS A 254 1.85 18.32 -10.17
CA LYS A 254 2.24 19.71 -10.45
C LYS A 254 1.33 20.73 -9.75
N MET A 255 0.03 20.47 -9.68
CA MET A 255 -0.92 21.31 -8.93
C MET A 255 -0.64 21.29 -7.41
N THR A 256 -0.35 20.11 -6.83
CA THR A 256 -0.11 19.95 -5.39
C THR A 256 1.29 20.41 -4.97
N TYR A 257 2.35 19.97 -5.66
CA TYR A 257 3.74 20.16 -5.22
C TYR A 257 4.50 21.27 -5.96
N LYS A 258 3.87 21.93 -6.96
CA LYS A 258 4.44 23.01 -7.78
C LYS A 258 5.75 22.65 -8.52
N VAL A 259 5.97 21.35 -8.74
CA VAL A 259 7.15 20.74 -9.35
C VAL A 259 6.67 19.76 -10.43
N ASP A 260 7.39 19.61 -11.54
CA ASP A 260 7.03 18.66 -12.61
C ASP A 260 7.15 17.19 -12.14
N TYR A 261 6.31 16.31 -12.67
CA TYR A 261 6.31 14.91 -12.24
C TYR A 261 7.59 14.16 -12.65
N GLY A 262 8.13 13.38 -11.73
CA GLY A 262 9.44 12.75 -11.89
C GLY A 262 10.64 13.68 -11.66
N LYS A 263 10.42 14.94 -11.28
CA LYS A 263 11.44 15.77 -10.61
C LYS A 263 11.32 15.60 -9.09
N ASP A 264 12.44 15.79 -8.40
CA ASP A 264 12.51 15.66 -6.94
C ASP A 264 11.82 16.85 -6.26
N ILE A 265 10.95 16.56 -5.30
CA ILE A 265 10.31 17.59 -4.47
C ILE A 265 11.32 18.09 -3.43
N ASP A 266 11.53 19.40 -3.38
CA ASP A 266 12.33 20.04 -2.34
C ASP A 266 11.69 19.84 -0.95
N LYS A 267 12.51 19.41 0.02
CA LYS A 267 12.08 19.12 1.39
C LYS A 267 11.65 20.37 2.16
N ASP A 268 12.19 21.55 1.83
CA ASP A 268 11.83 22.77 2.55
C ASP A 268 10.56 23.42 1.97
N ASN A 269 10.24 23.21 0.68
CA ASN A 269 8.92 23.56 0.12
C ASN A 269 7.78 22.73 0.72
N LEU A 270 8.05 21.51 1.17
CA LEU A 270 7.09 20.67 1.92
C LEU A 270 6.84 21.16 3.36
N ARG A 271 7.67 22.08 3.88
CA ARG A 271 7.52 22.68 5.22
C ARG A 271 6.74 23.98 5.20
N THR A 272 6.78 24.71 4.09
CA THR A 272 5.99 25.94 3.88
C THR A 272 4.59 25.66 3.34
N SER A 273 4.35 24.50 2.72
CA SER A 273 3.01 24.08 2.26
C SER A 273 2.13 23.53 3.40
N GLY A 274 1.57 24.41 4.23
CA GLY A 274 0.61 24.04 5.27
C GLY A 274 -0.74 23.59 4.69
N TYR A 275 -0.95 22.27 4.53
CA TYR A 275 -2.21 21.70 4.01
C TYR A 275 -2.70 20.48 4.80
N VAL A 276 -4.03 20.38 4.90
CA VAL A 276 -4.78 19.33 5.61
C VAL A 276 -5.84 18.74 4.67
N SER A 277 -5.96 17.41 4.69
CA SER A 277 -6.96 16.48 4.08
C SER A 277 -8.15 17.02 3.24
N ALA A 278 -8.39 16.42 2.05
CA ALA A 278 -9.73 16.33 1.40
C ALA A 278 -9.90 15.25 0.27
N CYS A 279 -10.64 14.16 0.58
CA CYS A 279 -11.70 13.49 -0.22
C CYS A 279 -11.45 12.56 -1.48
N ALA A 280 -12.48 11.72 -1.79
CA ALA A 280 -12.55 10.54 -2.70
C ALA A 280 -13.02 10.87 -4.16
N ILE A 281 -13.57 10.04 -5.10
CA ILE A 281 -14.30 8.73 -5.28
C ILE A 281 -13.95 8.25 -6.73
N ILE A 282 -13.72 7.02 -7.27
CA ILE A 282 -13.79 5.53 -7.12
C ILE A 282 -15.09 4.73 -7.11
N ILE A 283 -14.95 3.59 -7.79
CA ILE A 283 -15.93 2.54 -7.98
C ILE A 283 -15.39 1.28 -7.30
N ALA A 284 -16.04 0.84 -6.24
CA ALA A 284 -16.07 -0.57 -5.89
C ALA A 284 -17.20 -1.25 -6.70
N PRO A 285 -17.09 -2.53 -7.07
CA PRO A 285 -18.24 -3.28 -7.59
C PRO A 285 -19.34 -3.36 -6.52
N VAL A 286 -20.59 -3.37 -6.96
CA VAL A 286 -21.77 -3.24 -6.08
C VAL A 286 -21.87 -4.39 -5.07
N ALA A 287 -22.04 -4.04 -3.80
CA ALA A 287 -22.31 -5.02 -2.75
C ALA A 287 -23.76 -5.52 -2.82
N THR A 288 -23.95 -6.84 -2.93
CA THR A 288 -25.24 -7.48 -2.62
C THR A 288 -25.36 -7.62 -1.10
N TYR A 289 -26.46 -7.12 -0.54
CA TYR A 289 -26.75 -7.22 0.89
C TYR A 289 -27.00 -8.67 1.31
N SER A 290 -26.50 -9.04 2.48
CA SER A 290 -27.16 -10.01 3.37
C SER A 290 -27.59 -9.27 4.62
N SER A 291 -28.89 -9.22 4.88
CA SER A 291 -29.48 -8.45 5.97
C SER A 291 -29.20 -9.07 7.33
N SER A 292 -28.71 -8.25 8.28
CA SER A 292 -28.68 -8.60 9.69
C SER A 292 -30.09 -8.53 10.28
N GLY A 293 -30.87 -9.61 10.13
CA GLY A 293 -32.21 -9.74 10.72
C GLY A 293 -32.15 -9.79 12.25
N GLY A 294 -32.35 -8.64 12.90
CA GLY A 294 -32.39 -8.52 14.36
C GLY A 294 -33.68 -9.10 14.95
N GLY A 295 -33.67 -10.38 15.32
CA GLY A 295 -34.78 -11.05 15.99
C GLY A 295 -34.66 -11.00 17.52
N CYS A 296 -35.20 -9.96 18.15
CA CYS A 296 -35.37 -9.88 19.60
C CYS A 296 -36.78 -10.33 20.02
N GLY A 297 -36.92 -11.59 20.42
CA GLY A 297 -38.14 -12.10 21.04
C GLY A 297 -38.26 -11.67 22.51
N GLY A 298 -39.46 -11.28 22.94
CA GLY A 298 -39.80 -11.19 24.38
C GLY A 298 -40.03 -12.57 25.00
N GLY A 299 -40.31 -12.69 26.29
CA GLY A 299 -40.45 -11.65 27.32
C GLY A 299 -41.08 -12.23 28.60
N GLY A 300 -41.20 -11.41 29.66
CA GLY A 300 -41.86 -11.80 30.91
C GLY A 300 -41.03 -11.48 32.16
N GLY A 301 -41.67 -10.87 33.16
CA GLY A 301 -41.02 -10.44 34.40
C GLY A 301 -41.78 -9.29 35.06
N SER A 302 -42.83 -9.61 35.82
CA SER A 302 -43.73 -8.62 36.42
C SER A 302 -43.37 -8.27 37.87
N GLY A 303 -43.53 -7.01 38.25
CA GLY A 303 -43.48 -6.51 39.64
C GLY A 303 -42.33 -5.52 39.90
N GLY A 304 -42.52 -4.45 40.67
CA GLY A 304 -43.77 -3.97 41.28
C GLY A 304 -43.55 -2.82 42.27
N GLY A 305 -44.40 -1.78 42.21
CA GLY A 305 -44.29 -0.56 43.01
C GLY A 305 -43.16 0.39 42.52
N GLY A 306 -43.19 1.69 42.82
CA GLY A 306 -44.25 2.47 43.49
C GLY A 306 -43.67 3.76 44.08
N GLY A 307 -44.25 4.93 43.77
CA GLY A 307 -43.79 6.21 44.30
C GLY A 307 -44.13 7.39 43.39
N CYS A 308 -45.09 8.21 43.83
CA CYS A 308 -45.44 9.50 43.25
C CYS A 308 -44.95 10.64 44.17
N GLY A 309 -44.65 11.81 43.60
CA GLY A 309 -44.23 13.00 44.34
C GLY A 309 -44.40 14.26 43.51
N ASP A 310 -45.07 15.26 44.06
CA ASP A 310 -45.58 16.46 43.36
C ASP A 310 -44.82 17.75 43.70
N GLY A 311 -44.94 18.75 42.81
CA GLY A 311 -44.68 20.17 43.08
C GLY A 311 -43.23 20.68 42.89
N GLY A 312 -43.01 21.97 42.61
CA GLY A 312 -44.00 23.00 42.24
C GLY A 312 -43.48 24.46 42.37
N GLY A 313 -43.75 25.31 41.37
CA GLY A 313 -43.50 26.76 41.37
C GLY A 313 -42.05 27.22 41.09
N GLY A 314 -41.78 28.44 40.58
CA GLY A 314 -42.70 29.45 40.03
C GLY A 314 -42.07 30.85 39.84
N GLY A 315 -42.44 31.56 38.77
CA GLY A 315 -42.16 33.00 38.50
C GLY A 315 -40.70 33.39 38.15
N ASP A 316 -40.40 34.60 37.67
CA ASP A 316 -41.27 35.58 36.97
C ASP A 316 -40.46 36.72 36.29
N GLY A 317 -40.99 37.33 35.22
CA GLY A 317 -40.56 38.61 34.61
C GLY A 317 -39.23 38.64 33.79
N GLY A 318 -39.02 39.61 32.87
CA GLY A 318 -39.96 40.60 32.31
C GLY A 318 -39.29 41.76 31.54
N GLY A 319 -39.85 42.15 30.38
CA GLY A 319 -39.53 43.38 29.61
C GLY A 319 -38.28 43.34 28.70
N GLY A 320 -38.16 44.14 27.64
CA GLY A 320 -39.17 44.99 26.97
C GLY A 320 -38.59 46.12 26.08
N GLY A 321 -38.98 46.17 24.80
CA GLY A 321 -38.78 47.30 23.85
C GLY A 321 -37.35 47.61 23.36
N ASP A 322 -37.11 48.52 22.41
CA ASP A 322 -38.00 49.05 21.34
C ASP A 322 -37.22 49.86 20.27
N GLY A 323 -37.78 50.02 19.05
CA GLY A 323 -37.23 50.82 17.93
C GLY A 323 -36.07 50.18 17.14
N GLY A 324 -35.73 50.53 15.88
CA GLY A 324 -36.23 51.54 14.92
C GLY A 324 -35.02 52.20 14.18
N GLY A 325 -35.00 52.52 12.88
CA GLY A 325 -35.94 52.34 11.75
C GLY A 325 -35.42 53.05 10.46
N CYS A 326 -36.23 53.07 9.39
CA CYS A 326 -36.18 53.98 8.22
C CYS A 326 -35.06 53.88 7.13
N GLY A 327 -35.45 54.19 5.87
CA GLY A 327 -34.62 54.27 4.64
C GLY A 327 -34.61 52.96 3.82
N GLY A 328 -34.95 52.87 2.53
CA GLY A 328 -35.00 53.85 1.42
C GLY A 328 -33.84 53.58 0.43
N GLY A 329 -33.97 53.57 -0.90
CA GLY A 329 -35.13 53.70 -1.80
C GLY A 329 -34.67 53.77 -3.28
N GLY A 330 -35.48 53.30 -4.24
CA GLY A 330 -35.11 53.19 -5.67
C GLY A 330 -34.30 51.92 -6.03
N GLY A 331 -34.11 51.56 -7.30
CA GLY A 331 -34.59 52.17 -8.55
C GLY A 331 -34.35 51.23 -9.75
N CYS A 332 -35.24 51.28 -10.74
CA CYS A 332 -35.33 50.33 -11.87
C CYS A 332 -34.30 50.53 -13.01
N GLY A 333 -34.07 49.47 -13.79
CA GLY A 333 -33.72 49.59 -15.23
C GLY A 333 -32.61 48.68 -15.76
N GLY A 334 -32.78 48.16 -16.99
CA GLY A 334 -31.69 47.61 -17.83
C GLY A 334 -31.86 46.16 -18.30
N CYS A 335 -32.45 45.96 -19.48
CA CYS A 335 -32.39 44.70 -20.24
C CYS A 335 -32.07 45.01 -21.71
N GLY A 336 -31.27 44.16 -22.36
CA GLY A 336 -30.87 44.29 -23.77
C GLY A 336 -29.33 44.16 -23.94
N GLY A 337 -28.83 43.55 -25.01
CA GLY A 337 -29.53 42.88 -26.12
C GLY A 337 -28.55 42.11 -27.02
N CYS A 338 -29.06 41.30 -27.94
CA CYS A 338 -28.25 40.55 -28.91
C CYS A 338 -28.08 41.33 -30.23
N GLY A 339 -27.01 41.04 -30.97
CA GLY A 339 -26.83 41.49 -32.36
C GLY A 339 -25.39 41.87 -32.68
N GLY A 340 -24.74 41.13 -33.58
CA GLY A 340 -23.33 41.28 -33.98
C GLY A 340 -22.81 39.99 -34.60
#